data_AF-A0A936FP72-F1
#
_entry.id   AF-A0A936FP72-F1
#
_cell.length_a   1.000
_cell.length_b   1.000
_cell.length_c   1.000
_cell.angle_alpha   90.00
_cell.angle_beta   90.00
_cell.angle_gamma   90.00
#
_symmetry.space_group_name_H-M   'P 1'
#
loop_
_entity.id
_entity.type
_entity.pdbx_description
1 polymer ?
#
loop_
_entity_poly.entity_id
_entity_poly.type
_entity_poly.pdbx_seq_one_letter_code
_entity_poly.pdbx_strand_id
1 'polypeptide(L)'
;MPFRFYVEVPTAPLDLNPARPQRHSGWWLLAFLSGQLDPDVAGLLPDDSAWRRAVVPVDEDTEAQVPLLIPDALGGQLAADALVAWLTRPPDMAGECAWQCLQRARQAWAARLHAAPPDDLPAASAS
;
A
#
# COMPACT_ATOMS: atom_id res chain seq x y z
N MET A 1 -2.39 -5.47 12.57
CA MET A 1 -1.83 -5.41 11.19
C MET A 1 -2.33 -6.58 10.35
N PRO A 2 -3.10 -6.31 9.28
CA PRO A 2 -3.72 -7.34 8.43
C PRO A 2 -2.73 -8.28 7.75
N PHE A 3 -1.52 -7.82 7.40
CA PHE A 3 -0.51 -8.65 6.74
C PHE A 3 0.76 -8.91 7.56
N ARG A 4 0.80 -8.48 8.83
CA ARG A 4 1.96 -8.63 9.74
C ARG A 4 3.30 -8.12 9.17
N PHE A 5 3.26 -7.21 8.21
CA PHE A 5 4.41 -6.49 7.70
C PHE A 5 4.07 -5.00 7.60
N TYR A 6 5.10 -4.16 7.52
CA TYR A 6 5.02 -2.77 7.13
C TYR A 6 6.28 -2.40 6.33
N VAL A 7 6.26 -1.28 5.63
CA VAL A 7 7.43 -0.71 4.96
C VAL A 7 7.84 0.56 5.67
N GLU A 8 9.09 0.63 6.12
CA GLU A 8 9.61 1.82 6.79
C GLU A 8 9.88 2.94 5.78
N VAL A 9 9.91 4.17 6.29
CA VAL A 9 10.39 5.34 5.56
C VAL A 9 11.83 5.05 5.10
N PRO A 10 12.12 5.22 3.80
CA PRO A 10 13.44 4.88 3.29
C PRO A 10 14.50 5.84 3.85
N THR A 11 15.69 5.31 4.15
CA THR A 11 16.81 6.09 4.70
C THR A 11 17.38 7.12 3.72
N ALA A 12 17.05 6.98 2.43
CA ALA A 12 17.31 7.95 1.39
C ALA A 12 16.03 8.15 0.57
N PRO A 13 15.78 9.36 0.02
CA PRO A 13 14.57 9.62 -0.74
C PRO A 13 14.32 8.57 -1.84
N LEU A 14 13.05 8.22 -2.05
CA LEU A 14 12.67 7.34 -3.15
C LEU A 14 13.12 7.96 -4.48
N ASP A 15 13.78 7.15 -5.29
CA ASP A 15 14.15 7.52 -6.66
C ASP A 15 12.90 7.47 -7.54
N LEU A 16 12.49 8.65 -8.03
CA LEU A 16 11.35 8.82 -8.92
C LEU A 16 11.70 8.58 -10.40
N ASN A 17 12.79 7.87 -10.68
CA ASN A 17 13.19 7.53 -12.02
C ASN A 17 12.06 6.78 -12.76
N PRO A 18 11.53 7.32 -13.87
CA PRO A 18 10.43 6.72 -14.61
C PRO A 18 10.80 5.36 -15.24
N ALA A 19 12.09 5.03 -15.39
CA ALA A 19 12.56 3.71 -15.80
C ALA A 19 12.57 2.68 -14.66
N ARG A 20 12.31 3.10 -13.42
CA ARG A 20 12.26 2.24 -12.24
C ARG A 20 11.00 2.49 -11.38
N PRO A 21 9.81 2.42 -11.97
CA PRO A 21 8.55 2.74 -11.28
C PRO A 21 8.29 1.85 -10.06
N GLN A 22 8.87 0.64 -10.01
CA GLN A 22 8.75 -0.27 -8.86
C GLN A 22 9.30 0.30 -7.56
N ARG A 23 10.22 1.29 -7.60
CA ARG A 23 10.74 1.89 -6.35
C ARG A 23 9.70 2.76 -5.67
N HIS A 24 8.95 3.54 -6.45
CA HIS A 24 7.90 4.41 -5.92
C HIS A 24 6.55 3.68 -5.82
N SER A 25 6.05 3.13 -6.94
CA SER A 25 4.76 2.43 -6.98
C SER A 25 4.77 1.16 -6.13
N GLY A 26 5.88 0.43 -6.11
CA GLY A 26 6.01 -0.77 -5.29
C GLY A 26 6.05 -0.47 -3.79
N TRP A 27 6.77 0.59 -3.37
CA TRP A 27 6.75 1.02 -1.96
C TRP A 27 5.33 1.37 -1.51
N TRP A 28 4.61 2.18 -2.31
CA TRP A 28 3.24 2.56 -2.00
C TRP A 28 2.26 1.39 -2.02
N LEU A 29 2.39 0.45 -2.98
CA LEU A 29 1.59 -0.77 -2.99
C LEU A 29 1.76 -1.55 -1.67
N LEU A 30 2.99 -1.72 -1.20
CA LEU A 30 3.27 -2.41 0.06
C LEU A 30 2.73 -1.62 1.26
N ALA A 31 2.87 -0.30 1.28
CA ALA A 31 2.30 0.55 2.32
C ALA A 31 0.77 0.43 2.37
N PHE A 32 0.08 0.47 1.23
CA PHE A 32 -1.36 0.27 1.15
C PHE A 32 -1.78 -1.11 1.64
N LEU A 33 -1.06 -2.16 1.20
CA LEU A 33 -1.36 -3.52 1.63
C LEU A 33 -1.17 -3.67 3.14
N SER A 34 -0.08 -3.15 3.72
CA SER A 34 0.17 -3.24 5.16
C SER A 34 -0.92 -2.58 6.03
N GLY A 35 -1.65 -1.62 5.46
CA GLY A 35 -2.60 -0.77 6.18
C GLY A 35 -1.93 0.29 7.07
N GLN A 36 -0.60 0.45 7.02
CA GLN A 36 0.15 1.33 7.93
C GLN A 36 -0.24 2.82 7.84
N LEU A 37 -0.94 3.23 6.78
CA LEU A 37 -1.42 4.61 6.62
C LEU A 37 -2.64 4.92 7.51
N ASP A 38 -3.30 3.88 8.03
CA ASP A 38 -4.38 4.01 9.00
C ASP A 38 -3.78 4.34 10.39
N PRO A 39 -4.23 5.40 11.09
CA PRO A 39 -3.71 5.79 12.40
C PRO A 39 -3.76 4.68 13.46
N ASP A 40 -4.82 3.88 13.48
CA ASP A 40 -4.97 2.78 14.44
C ASP A 40 -3.94 1.69 14.18
N VAL A 41 -3.62 1.44 12.91
CA VAL A 41 -2.56 0.49 12.51
C VAL A 41 -1.18 1.08 12.77
N ALA A 42 -0.98 2.37 12.51
CA ALA A 42 0.27 3.06 12.74
C ALA A 42 0.66 3.05 14.22
N GLY A 43 -0.32 3.17 15.12
CA GLY A 43 -0.10 3.04 16.57
C GLY A 43 0.44 1.68 17.03
N LEU A 44 0.34 0.64 16.19
CA LEU A 44 0.84 -0.71 16.48
C LEU A 44 2.25 -0.98 15.94
N LEU A 45 2.86 -0.03 15.23
CA LEU A 45 4.22 -0.13 14.70
C LEU A 45 5.27 -0.01 15.84
N PRO A 46 6.53 -0.43 15.63
CA PRO A 46 7.61 -0.20 16.60
C PRO A 46 7.76 1.28 17.02
N ASP A 47 8.16 1.54 18.27
CA ASP A 47 8.31 2.90 18.82
C ASP A 47 9.37 3.73 18.07
N ASP A 48 10.38 3.08 17.49
CA ASP A 48 11.46 3.71 16.72
C ASP A 48 11.08 3.98 15.25
N SER A 49 9.92 3.50 14.81
CA SER A 49 9.45 3.69 13.44
C SER A 49 9.31 5.17 13.11
N ALA A 50 9.89 5.59 11.99
CA ALA A 50 9.73 6.95 11.49
C ALA A 50 8.27 7.18 11.06
N TRP A 51 7.64 6.17 10.47
CA TRP A 51 6.24 6.23 10.08
C TRP A 51 5.30 6.38 11.28
N ARG A 52 5.49 5.60 12.36
CA ARG A 52 4.69 5.73 13.58
C ARG A 52 4.75 7.13 14.16
N ARG A 53 5.96 7.67 14.31
CA ARG A 53 6.19 9.01 14.86
C ARG A 53 5.61 10.12 13.98
N ALA A 54 5.53 9.89 12.67
CA ALA A 54 4.94 10.85 11.76
C ALA A 54 3.41 10.86 11.83
N VAL A 55 2.78 9.70 12.01
CA VAL A 55 1.31 9.53 12.02
C VAL A 55 0.69 9.75 13.40
N VAL A 56 1.34 9.27 14.46
CA VAL A 56 0.87 9.36 15.84
C VAL A 56 1.62 10.49 16.54
N PRO A 57 1.01 11.67 16.73
CA PRO A 57 1.66 12.77 17.44
C PRO A 57 1.91 12.40 18.90
N VAL A 58 3.01 12.92 19.45
CA VAL A 58 3.50 12.55 20.80
C VAL A 58 2.67 13.23 21.90
N ASP A 59 2.08 14.38 21.60
CA ASP A 59 1.13 15.13 22.43
C ASP A 59 0.09 15.84 21.54
N GLU A 60 -0.95 16.43 22.17
CA GLU A 60 -2.02 17.14 21.45
C GLU A 60 -1.53 18.41 20.73
N ASP A 61 -0.36 18.93 21.10
CA ASP A 61 0.25 20.15 20.53
C ASP A 61 1.22 19.84 19.37
N THR A 62 1.56 18.57 19.17
CA THR A 62 2.50 18.12 18.13
C THR A 62 1.74 17.84 16.84
N GLU A 63 2.04 18.59 15.77
CA GLU A 63 1.47 18.30 14.46
C GLU A 63 2.05 17.00 13.87
N ALA A 64 1.19 16.24 13.20
CA ALA A 64 1.59 15.06 12.43
C ALA A 64 2.61 15.47 11.34
N GLN A 65 3.73 14.75 11.26
CA GLN A 65 4.80 15.08 10.31
C GLN A 65 4.58 14.46 8.92
N VAL A 66 3.49 13.72 8.72
CA VAL A 66 3.11 13.10 7.43
C VAL A 66 3.21 14.08 6.24
N PRO A 67 2.71 15.33 6.33
CA PRO A 67 2.76 16.28 5.22
C PRO A 67 4.19 16.68 4.81
N LEU A 68 5.16 16.59 5.71
CA LEU A 68 6.58 16.85 5.43
C LEU A 68 7.28 15.57 4.95
N LEU A 69 6.96 14.43 5.58
CA LEU A 69 7.61 13.16 5.32
C LEU A 69 7.34 12.62 3.91
N ILE A 70 6.10 12.78 3.40
CA ILE A 70 5.72 12.32 2.06
C ILE A 70 6.56 13.00 0.96
N PRO A 71 6.64 14.33 0.85
CA PRO A 71 7.46 14.97 -0.18
C PRO A 71 8.96 14.67 0.01
N ASP A 72 9.48 14.75 1.23
CA ASP A 72 10.93 14.70 1.48
C ASP A 72 11.52 13.29 1.30
N ALA A 73 10.83 12.27 1.83
CA ALA A 73 11.34 10.90 1.82
C ALA A 73 10.74 10.04 0.71
N LEU A 74 9.48 10.28 0.33
CA LEU A 74 8.76 9.44 -0.63
C LEU A 74 8.68 10.07 -2.03
N GLY A 75 9.15 11.31 -2.19
CA GLY A 75 9.08 12.03 -3.47
C GLY A 75 7.65 12.42 -3.84
N GLY A 76 6.76 12.53 -2.85
CA GLY A 76 5.36 12.90 -3.04
C GLY A 76 4.39 11.73 -3.03
N GLN A 77 3.10 12.08 -3.08
CA GLN A 77 2.01 11.11 -3.14
C GLN A 77 2.05 10.31 -4.45
N LEU A 78 1.66 9.04 -4.39
CA LEU A 78 1.47 8.25 -5.60
C LEU A 78 0.24 8.72 -6.36
N ALA A 79 0.44 9.07 -7.62
CA ALA A 79 -0.67 9.27 -8.54
C ALA A 79 -1.31 7.92 -8.89
N ALA A 80 -2.63 7.81 -8.83
CA ALA A 80 -3.34 6.54 -9.03
C ALA A 80 -3.08 5.93 -10.42
N ASP A 81 -2.96 6.77 -11.44
CA ASP A 81 -2.60 6.39 -12.80
C ASP A 81 -1.21 5.77 -12.91
N ALA A 82 -0.23 6.24 -12.12
CA ALA A 82 1.11 5.65 -12.06
C ALA A 82 1.08 4.20 -11.53
N LEU A 83 0.32 3.95 -10.46
CA LEU A 83 0.12 2.60 -9.94
C LEU A 83 -0.56 1.68 -10.96
N VAL A 84 -1.63 2.17 -11.59
CA VAL A 84 -2.37 1.42 -12.61
C VAL A 84 -1.49 1.12 -13.81
N ALA A 85 -0.73 2.10 -14.30
CA ALA A 85 0.20 1.92 -15.41
C ALA A 85 1.26 0.87 -15.09
N TRP A 86 1.87 0.94 -13.91
CA TRP A 86 2.86 -0.03 -13.46
C TRP A 86 2.28 -1.45 -13.34
N LEU A 87 1.08 -1.61 -12.77
CA LEU A 87 0.45 -2.93 -12.62
C LEU A 87 -0.04 -3.52 -13.95
N THR A 88 -0.54 -2.71 -14.87
CA THR A 88 -1.14 -3.20 -16.13
C THR A 88 -0.14 -3.35 -17.27
N ARG A 89 0.98 -2.63 -17.22
CA ARG A 89 2.09 -2.70 -18.19
C ARG A 89 3.43 -2.67 -17.44
N PRO A 90 3.73 -3.70 -16.64
CA PRO A 90 4.92 -3.70 -15.80
C PRO A 90 6.19 -3.73 -16.65
N PRO A 91 7.15 -2.80 -16.44
CA PRO A 91 8.46 -2.83 -17.09
C PRO A 91 9.46 -3.72 -16.35
N ASP A 92 9.06 -4.34 -15.24
CA ASP A 92 9.92 -5.09 -14.34
C ASP A 92 9.19 -6.29 -13.71
N MET A 93 9.96 -7.24 -13.20
CA MET A 93 9.45 -8.47 -12.60
C MET A 93 8.56 -8.26 -11.37
N ALA A 94 8.77 -7.21 -10.58
CA ALA A 94 7.95 -7.00 -9.39
C ALA A 94 6.52 -6.59 -9.77
N GLY A 95 6.39 -5.70 -10.76
CA GLY A 95 5.09 -5.36 -11.33
C GLY A 95 4.40 -6.57 -11.98
N GLU A 96 5.15 -7.40 -12.73
CA GLU A 96 4.62 -8.64 -13.32
C GLU A 96 4.07 -9.60 -12.27
N CYS A 97 4.83 -9.85 -11.20
CA CYS A 97 4.41 -10.71 -10.10
C CYS A 97 3.17 -10.16 -9.39
N ALA A 98 3.14 -8.85 -9.10
CA ALA A 98 1.98 -8.22 -8.48
C ALA A 98 0.72 -8.38 -9.34
N TRP A 99 0.83 -8.16 -10.65
CA TRP A 99 -0.27 -8.35 -11.59
C TRP A 99 -0.76 -9.80 -11.64
N GLN A 100 0.16 -10.77 -11.72
CA GLN A 100 -0.19 -12.20 -11.71
C GLN A 100 -0.93 -12.59 -10.43
N CYS A 101 -0.52 -12.08 -9.27
CA CYS A 101 -1.23 -12.30 -8.00
C CYS A 101 -2.66 -11.77 -8.04
N LEU A 102 -2.87 -10.55 -8.54
CA LEU A 102 -4.21 -9.95 -8.70
C LEU A 102 -5.08 -10.76 -9.67
N GLN A 103 -4.51 -11.22 -10.79
CA GLN A 103 -5.22 -12.05 -11.76
C GLN A 103 -5.67 -13.39 -11.15
N ARG A 104 -4.79 -14.05 -10.39
CA ARG A 104 -5.11 -15.30 -9.69
C ARG A 104 -6.18 -15.10 -8.62
N ALA A 105 -6.08 -14.03 -7.84
CA ALA A 105 -7.10 -13.70 -6.84
C ALA A 105 -8.47 -13.50 -7.48
N ARG A 106 -8.53 -12.79 -8.61
CA ARG A 106 -9.77 -12.60 -9.38
C ARG A 106 -10.34 -13.91 -9.92
N GLN A 107 -9.50 -14.79 -10.46
CA GLN A 107 -9.92 -16.10 -10.96
C GLN A 107 -10.46 -16.99 -9.82
N ALA A 108 -9.77 -17.01 -8.68
CA ALA A 108 -10.21 -17.77 -7.51
C ALA A 108 -11.55 -17.25 -6.97
N TRP A 109 -11.73 -15.93 -6.93
CA TRP A 109 -12.99 -15.31 -6.55
C TRP A 109 -14.13 -15.70 -7.51
N ALA A 110 -13.91 -15.58 -8.82
CA ALA A 110 -14.89 -15.95 -9.81
C ALA A 110 -15.27 -17.44 -9.70
N ALA A 111 -14.30 -18.34 -9.52
CA ALA A 111 -14.58 -19.76 -9.33
C ALA A 111 -15.47 -20.03 -8.11
N ARG A 112 -15.25 -19.31 -6.99
CA ARG A 112 -16.09 -19.41 -5.79
C ARG A 112 -17.52 -18.96 -6.05
N LEU A 113 -17.73 -17.86 -6.78
CA LEU A 113 -19.07 -17.39 -7.13
C LEU A 113 -19.85 -18.41 -7.96
N HIS A 114 -19.18 -19.12 -8.87
CA HIS A 114 -19.83 -20.13 -9.72
C HIS A 114 -20.04 -21.46 -9.00
N ALA A 115 -19.30 -21.73 -7.92
CA ALA A 115 -19.39 -22.96 -7.15
C ALA A 115 -20.32 -22.85 -5.91
N ALA A 116 -20.66 -21.64 -5.46
CA ALA A 116 -21.52 -21.43 -4.31
C ALA A 116 -23.00 -21.68 -4.67
N PRO A 117 -23.77 -22.45 -3.86
CA PRO A 117 -25.23 -22.46 -3.97
C PRO A 117 -25.79 -21.06 -3.68
N PRO A 118 -26.98 -20.71 -4.20
CA PRO A 118 -27.48 -19.34 -4.25
C PRO A 118 -27.58 -18.60 -2.90
N ASP A 119 -27.60 -19.31 -1.77
CA ASP A 119 -27.77 -18.73 -0.43
C ASP A 119 -26.45 -18.39 0.31
N ASP A 120 -25.28 -18.79 -0.20
CA ASP A 120 -23.98 -18.68 0.51
C ASP A 120 -23.07 -17.53 0.01
N LEU A 121 -23.60 -16.62 -0.81
CA LEU A 121 -22.82 -15.47 -1.28
C LEU A 121 -22.71 -14.40 -0.17
N PRO A 122 -21.49 -13.91 0.13
CA PRO A 122 -21.34 -12.80 1.07
C PRO A 122 -22.07 -11.58 0.52
N ALA A 123 -22.91 -10.95 1.35
CA ALA A 123 -23.59 -9.72 0.99
C ALA A 123 -22.56 -8.70 0.50
N ALA A 124 -22.67 -8.28 -0.77
CA ALA A 124 -21.85 -7.23 -1.30
C ALA A 124 -22.13 -5.96 -0.48
N SER A 125 -21.20 -5.58 0.41
CA SER A 125 -21.26 -4.32 1.11
C SER A 125 -21.06 -3.20 0.08
N ALA A 126 -22.18 -2.68 -0.42
CA ALA A 126 -22.22 -1.42 -1.13
C ALA A 126 -21.97 -0.29 -0.11
N SER A 127 -20.96 0.53 -0.37
CA SER A 127 -20.79 1.87 0.20
C SER A 127 -20.38 2.79 -0.94
#